data_AF-A0A8J3J108-F1
#
_entry.id   AF-A0A8J3J108-F1
#
_cell.length_a   1.000
_cell.length_b   1.000
_cell.length_c   1.000
_cell.angle_alpha   90.00
_cell.angle_beta   90.00
_cell.angle_gamma   90.00
#
_symmetry.space_group_name_H-M   'P 1'
#
loop_
_entity.id
_entity.type
_entity.pdbx_description
1 polymer ?
#
loop_
_entity_poly.entity_id
_entity_poly.type
_entity_poly.pdbx_seq_one_letter_code
_entity_poly.pdbx_strand_id
1 'polypeptide(L)'
;MADQEHIGLLMQGVDVWNQWRREHPEIRPDLSSADFSLANLHKVDLHEANLMRANFTSTNFIGAALNQANLSRACLKEATFYRASLNRVSLIGASLHNTFLIDADLTRADLTRADLSYAVMGLTNLGGVDLSAVKGLDLVDHRWPSIIGIDTIYRSQVHFPVAFLQGAGVPDTLIDFIHTLHNHPIQYHSLFISYSSKDDMLAHRLYADLQEHGVRCWFAPEDMKIGDKIRARIDEAIHRQDKLLLLLSEHSIASSWVEDEVEAALEKEHRQQREVLFPVRLDEQVMQTGAAWAAKLRRTRHIGDFTRWMDPQAYQRAFERLLRDLKSESPQN
;
A
#
# COMPACT_ATOMS: atom_id res chain seq x y z
N MET A 1 -7.94 18.70 -18.57
CA MET A 1 -7.93 18.67 -20.05
C MET A 1 -6.50 18.37 -20.39
N ALA A 2 -6.23 17.38 -21.24
CA ALA A 2 -4.85 17.00 -21.55
C ALA A 2 -4.02 18.21 -22.02
N ASP A 3 -2.76 18.16 -21.65
CA ASP A 3 -1.76 19.08 -22.15
C ASP A 3 -1.39 18.70 -23.59
N GLN A 4 -1.61 19.64 -24.52
CA GLN A 4 -1.36 19.41 -25.93
C GLN A 4 0.13 19.28 -26.25
N GLU A 5 1.01 19.90 -25.45
CA GLU A 5 2.45 19.76 -25.61
C GLU A 5 2.89 18.34 -25.23
N HIS A 6 2.37 17.80 -24.12
CA HIS A 6 2.66 16.41 -23.72
C HIS A 6 2.15 15.41 -24.77
N ILE A 7 0.94 15.60 -25.31
CA ILE A 7 0.43 14.73 -26.38
C ILE A 7 1.33 14.82 -27.61
N GLY A 8 1.63 16.04 -28.07
CA GLY A 8 2.46 16.27 -29.25
C GLY A 8 3.87 15.69 -29.10
N LEU A 9 4.44 15.74 -27.89
CA LEU A 9 5.72 15.14 -27.58
C LEU A 9 5.67 13.60 -27.66
N LEU A 10 4.66 12.96 -27.07
CA LEU A 10 4.53 11.51 -27.13
C LEU A 10 4.27 11.02 -28.56
N MET A 11 3.51 11.79 -29.34
CA MET A 11 3.25 11.50 -30.75
C MET A 11 4.50 11.58 -31.64
N GLN A 12 5.57 12.28 -31.21
CA GLN A 12 6.87 12.26 -31.92
C GLN A 12 7.62 10.93 -31.74
N GLY A 13 7.22 10.11 -30.77
CA GLY A 13 7.75 8.78 -30.55
C GLY A 13 8.23 8.54 -29.13
N VAL A 14 8.25 7.26 -28.74
CA VAL A 14 8.62 6.84 -27.39
C VAL A 14 10.05 7.26 -27.01
N ASP A 15 11.00 7.26 -27.95
CA ASP A 15 12.38 7.65 -27.66
C ASP A 15 12.50 9.14 -27.30
N VAL A 16 11.78 10.00 -28.04
CA VAL A 16 11.72 11.45 -27.78
C VAL A 16 11.07 11.71 -26.43
N TRP A 17 9.94 11.06 -26.17
CA TRP A 17 9.26 11.13 -24.89
C TRP A 17 10.13 10.68 -23.72
N ASN A 18 10.76 9.51 -23.83
CA ASN A 18 11.61 8.94 -22.78
C ASN A 18 12.89 9.78 -22.56
N GLN A 19 13.38 10.51 -23.57
CA GLN A 19 14.44 11.49 -23.37
C GLN A 19 13.94 12.68 -22.57
N TRP A 20 12.83 13.27 -22.96
CA TRP A 20 12.23 14.39 -22.24
C TRP A 20 11.89 14.03 -20.79
N ARG A 21 11.38 12.82 -20.52
CA ARG A 21 11.14 12.34 -19.14
C ARG A 21 12.40 12.30 -18.27
N ARG A 22 13.55 11.96 -18.86
CA ARG A 22 14.84 11.97 -18.15
C ARG A 22 15.33 13.40 -17.86
N GLU A 23 15.02 14.35 -18.73
CA GLU A 23 15.38 15.76 -18.58
C GLU A 23 14.42 16.50 -17.62
N HIS A 24 13.18 15.99 -17.46
CA HIS A 24 12.11 16.58 -16.66
C HIS A 24 11.43 15.58 -15.71
N PRO A 25 12.18 14.94 -14.78
CA PRO A 25 11.63 13.93 -13.87
C PRO A 25 10.57 14.48 -12.91
N GLU A 26 10.62 15.77 -12.59
CA GLU A 26 9.70 16.47 -11.69
C GLU A 26 8.33 16.78 -12.30
N ILE A 27 8.23 16.78 -13.63
CA ILE A 27 6.98 17.07 -14.32
C ILE A 27 6.09 15.84 -14.23
N ARG A 28 4.82 16.05 -13.85
CA ARG A 28 3.76 15.04 -13.92
C ARG A 28 2.98 15.23 -15.22
N PRO A 29 3.15 14.36 -16.23
CA PRO A 29 2.54 14.60 -17.52
C PRO A 29 1.01 14.45 -17.47
N ASP A 30 0.28 15.36 -18.12
CA ASP A 30 -1.18 15.26 -18.29
C ASP A 30 -1.54 14.84 -19.72
N LEU A 31 -1.94 13.58 -19.85
CA LEU A 31 -2.41 12.93 -21.08
C LEU A 31 -3.89 12.51 -20.93
N SER A 32 -4.65 13.18 -20.05
CA SER A 32 -6.02 12.80 -19.71
C SER A 32 -6.98 12.98 -20.89
N SER A 33 -7.81 11.96 -21.15
CA SER A 33 -8.75 11.90 -22.28
C SER A 33 -8.10 11.91 -23.67
N ALA A 34 -6.79 11.74 -23.77
CA ALA A 34 -6.10 11.58 -25.05
C ALA A 34 -6.47 10.24 -25.72
N ASP A 35 -6.41 10.20 -27.05
CA ASP A 35 -6.59 8.96 -27.82
C ASP A 35 -5.24 8.46 -28.34
N PHE A 36 -4.82 7.33 -27.80
CA PHE A 36 -3.64 6.57 -28.20
C PHE A 36 -4.02 5.16 -28.62
N SER A 37 -5.25 4.94 -29.08
CA SER A 37 -5.67 3.65 -29.61
C SER A 37 -4.74 3.19 -30.74
N LEU A 38 -4.41 1.89 -30.74
CA LEU A 38 -3.46 1.25 -31.66
C LEU A 38 -2.02 1.80 -31.58
N ALA A 39 -1.69 2.66 -30.62
CA ALA A 39 -0.35 3.21 -30.49
C ALA A 39 0.68 2.14 -30.11
N ASN A 40 1.90 2.31 -30.59
CA ASN A 40 3.04 1.53 -30.13
C ASN A 40 3.79 2.29 -29.03
N LEU A 41 3.51 1.93 -27.77
CA LEU A 41 4.10 2.52 -26.56
C LEU A 41 5.07 1.55 -25.87
N HIS A 42 5.76 0.72 -26.65
CA HIS A 42 6.76 -0.23 -26.16
C HIS A 42 7.82 0.49 -25.32
N LYS A 43 7.99 0.09 -24.05
CA LYS A 43 8.94 0.67 -23.09
C LYS A 43 8.77 2.18 -22.84
N VAL A 44 7.58 2.74 -23.03
CA VAL A 44 7.31 4.14 -22.68
C VAL A 44 7.44 4.36 -21.17
N ASP A 45 7.99 5.50 -20.77
CA ASP A 45 8.00 5.97 -19.38
C ASP A 45 6.82 6.91 -19.12
N LEU A 46 5.73 6.36 -18.59
CA LEU A 46 4.53 7.08 -18.15
C LEU A 46 4.42 7.13 -16.63
N HIS A 47 5.56 7.06 -15.91
CA HIS A 47 5.58 7.17 -14.45
C HIS A 47 4.88 8.45 -13.96
N GLU A 48 3.97 8.31 -12.98
CA GLU A 48 3.14 9.38 -12.41
C GLU A 48 2.25 10.16 -13.40
N ALA A 49 2.11 9.70 -14.65
CA ALA A 49 1.31 10.40 -15.65
C ALA A 49 -0.20 10.36 -15.33
N ASN A 50 -0.89 11.46 -15.56
CA ASN A 50 -2.35 11.53 -15.56
C ASN A 50 -2.89 11.05 -16.91
N LEU A 51 -3.41 9.83 -16.93
CA LEU A 51 -3.97 9.14 -18.10
C LEU A 51 -5.49 8.92 -17.95
N MET A 52 -6.12 9.69 -17.06
CA MET A 52 -7.53 9.52 -16.72
C MET A 52 -8.40 9.65 -17.97
N ARG A 53 -9.33 8.69 -18.19
CA ARG A 53 -10.23 8.62 -19.35
C ARG A 53 -9.55 8.51 -20.72
N ALA A 54 -8.25 8.30 -20.80
CA ALA A 54 -7.57 8.11 -22.08
C ALA A 54 -8.04 6.82 -22.78
N ASN A 55 -8.01 6.83 -24.11
CA ASN A 55 -8.29 5.66 -24.94
C ASN A 55 -6.96 5.00 -25.33
N PHE A 56 -6.77 3.76 -24.89
CA PHE A 56 -5.61 2.91 -25.19
C PHE A 56 -6.06 1.56 -25.76
N THR A 57 -7.19 1.53 -26.45
CA THR A 57 -7.69 0.31 -27.09
C THR A 57 -6.62 -0.27 -28.03
N SER A 58 -6.30 -1.55 -27.86
CA SER A 58 -5.30 -2.30 -28.65
C SER A 58 -3.90 -1.66 -28.65
N THR A 59 -3.52 -0.96 -27.58
CA THR A 59 -2.19 -0.32 -27.43
C THR A 59 -1.11 -1.32 -26.99
N ASN A 60 0.10 -1.17 -27.53
CA ASN A 60 1.25 -1.94 -27.08
C ASN A 60 1.99 -1.24 -25.94
N PHE A 61 1.86 -1.75 -24.71
CA PHE A 61 2.58 -1.30 -23.51
C PHE A 61 3.66 -2.30 -23.07
N ILE A 62 4.18 -3.14 -23.96
CA ILE A 62 5.20 -4.13 -23.59
C ILE A 62 6.40 -3.42 -22.95
N GLY A 63 6.73 -3.80 -21.71
CA GLY A 63 7.84 -3.21 -20.95
C GLY A 63 7.65 -1.76 -20.51
N ALA A 64 6.45 -1.18 -20.62
CA ALA A 64 6.19 0.20 -20.22
C ALA A 64 6.31 0.40 -18.70
N ALA A 65 6.75 1.60 -18.29
CA ALA A 65 6.78 2.02 -16.90
C ALA A 65 5.55 2.91 -16.62
N LEU A 66 4.58 2.39 -15.89
CA LEU A 66 3.31 3.03 -15.53
C LEU A 66 3.13 3.14 -14.01
N ASN A 67 4.23 3.02 -13.26
CA ASN A 67 4.20 3.07 -11.80
C ASN A 67 3.56 4.38 -11.34
N GLN A 68 2.59 4.30 -10.42
CA GLN A 68 1.86 5.44 -9.88
C GLN A 68 1.08 6.29 -10.90
N ALA A 69 0.92 5.83 -12.15
CA ALA A 69 0.11 6.54 -13.13
C ALA A 69 -1.39 6.49 -12.77
N ASN A 70 -2.15 7.49 -13.22
CA ASN A 70 -3.60 7.52 -13.05
C ASN A 70 -4.31 7.13 -14.35
N LEU A 71 -4.69 5.86 -14.48
CA LEU A 71 -5.50 5.29 -15.57
C LEU A 71 -6.99 5.18 -15.20
N SER A 72 -7.47 5.95 -14.22
CA SER A 72 -8.87 5.94 -13.81
C SER A 72 -9.80 6.15 -15.00
N ARG A 73 -10.77 5.24 -15.17
CA ARG A 73 -11.76 5.25 -16.27
C ARG A 73 -11.15 5.21 -17.68
N ALA A 74 -9.90 4.80 -17.84
CA ALA A 74 -9.30 4.61 -19.15
C ALA A 74 -9.89 3.39 -19.88
N CYS A 75 -9.90 3.43 -21.21
CA CYS A 75 -10.25 2.29 -22.05
C CYS A 75 -8.97 1.56 -22.47
N LEU A 76 -8.68 0.41 -21.87
CA LEU A 76 -7.48 -0.40 -22.12
C LEU A 76 -7.79 -1.69 -22.88
N LYS A 77 -8.97 -1.78 -23.53
CA LYS A 77 -9.42 -3.02 -24.16
C LYS A 77 -8.37 -3.55 -25.13
N GLU A 78 -8.07 -4.85 -25.09
CA GLU A 78 -7.08 -5.50 -25.97
C GLU A 78 -5.65 -4.96 -25.88
N ALA A 79 -5.33 -4.10 -24.90
CA ALA A 79 -3.97 -3.61 -24.71
C ALA A 79 -3.04 -4.72 -24.19
N THR A 80 -1.77 -4.65 -24.56
CA THR A 80 -0.74 -5.62 -24.14
C THR A 80 0.23 -4.99 -23.15
N PHE A 81 0.30 -5.55 -21.95
CA PHE A 81 1.13 -5.10 -20.82
C PHE A 81 2.24 -6.10 -20.47
N TYR A 82 2.69 -6.93 -21.42
CA TYR A 82 3.73 -7.91 -21.14
C TYR A 82 4.97 -7.24 -20.54
N ARG A 83 5.40 -7.64 -19.34
CA ARG A 83 6.51 -7.03 -18.58
C ARG A 83 6.34 -5.56 -18.21
N ALA A 84 5.12 -5.02 -18.24
CA ALA A 84 4.87 -3.65 -17.82
C ALA A 84 4.94 -3.51 -16.29
N SER A 85 5.48 -2.40 -15.82
CA SER A 85 5.48 -2.04 -14.39
C SER A 85 4.27 -1.15 -14.08
N LEU A 86 3.30 -1.70 -13.36
CA LEU A 86 2.03 -1.06 -13.00
C LEU A 86 1.91 -0.89 -11.47
N ASN A 87 3.04 -0.83 -10.75
CA ASN A 87 3.05 -0.72 -9.30
C ASN A 87 2.30 0.54 -8.86
N ARG A 88 1.32 0.40 -7.95
CA ARG A 88 0.50 1.53 -7.45
C ARG A 88 -0.25 2.32 -8.52
N VAL A 89 -0.48 1.75 -9.69
CA VAL A 89 -1.30 2.40 -10.72
C VAL A 89 -2.75 2.55 -10.23
N SER A 90 -3.40 3.65 -10.56
CA SER A 90 -4.84 3.79 -10.35
C SER A 90 -5.60 3.35 -11.60
N LEU A 91 -6.36 2.26 -11.50
CA LEU A 91 -7.19 1.69 -12.58
C LEU A 91 -8.68 1.78 -12.22
N ILE A 92 -9.07 2.73 -11.37
CA ILE A 92 -10.43 2.86 -10.85
C ILE A 92 -11.43 2.97 -12.01
N GLY A 93 -12.31 1.99 -12.14
CA GLY A 93 -13.32 1.95 -13.21
C GLY A 93 -12.75 1.85 -14.63
N ALA A 94 -11.48 1.46 -14.80
CA ALA A 94 -10.89 1.23 -16.12
C ALA A 94 -11.43 -0.05 -16.77
N SER A 95 -11.47 -0.09 -18.09
CA SER A 95 -11.86 -1.28 -18.86
C SER A 95 -10.62 -2.01 -19.35
N LEU A 96 -10.29 -3.16 -18.74
CA LEU A 96 -9.18 -4.04 -19.11
C LEU A 96 -9.67 -5.31 -19.85
N HIS A 97 -10.82 -5.22 -20.50
CA HIS A 97 -11.41 -6.34 -21.24
C HIS A 97 -10.45 -6.86 -22.33
N ASN A 98 -10.23 -8.18 -22.39
CA ASN A 98 -9.27 -8.82 -23.32
C ASN A 98 -7.82 -8.29 -23.25
N THR A 99 -7.38 -7.72 -22.12
CA THR A 99 -5.99 -7.27 -21.97
C THR A 99 -5.02 -8.45 -21.76
N PHE A 100 -3.77 -8.26 -22.15
CA PHE A 100 -2.69 -9.23 -21.88
C PHE A 100 -1.80 -8.71 -20.76
N LEU A 101 -1.86 -9.33 -19.58
CA LEU A 101 -1.16 -8.92 -18.36
C LEU A 101 -0.06 -9.90 -17.94
N ILE A 102 0.39 -10.77 -18.86
CA ILE A 102 1.42 -11.77 -18.58
C ILE A 102 2.72 -11.07 -18.14
N ASP A 103 3.33 -11.50 -17.03
CA ASP A 103 4.57 -10.94 -16.48
C ASP A 103 4.45 -9.44 -16.10
N ALA A 104 3.23 -8.93 -15.91
CA ALA A 104 2.99 -7.55 -15.48
C ALA A 104 3.01 -7.42 -13.94
N ASP A 105 3.56 -6.31 -13.42
CA ASP A 105 3.58 -6.03 -11.98
C ASP A 105 2.44 -5.09 -11.60
N LEU A 106 1.33 -5.64 -11.10
CA LEU A 106 0.17 -4.91 -10.57
C LEU A 106 0.24 -4.72 -9.06
N THR A 107 1.41 -4.89 -8.42
CA THR A 107 1.54 -4.76 -6.96
C THR A 107 0.94 -3.44 -6.48
N ARG A 108 -0.06 -3.51 -5.60
CA ARG A 108 -0.80 -2.37 -5.01
C ARG A 108 -1.54 -1.49 -6.02
N ALA A 109 -1.82 -1.99 -7.22
CA ALA A 109 -2.72 -1.31 -8.12
C ALA A 109 -4.11 -1.12 -7.47
N ASP A 110 -4.73 0.03 -7.71
CA ASP A 110 -6.12 0.27 -7.33
C ASP A 110 -7.03 -0.18 -8.48
N LEU A 111 -7.59 -1.38 -8.35
CA LEU A 111 -8.51 -1.99 -9.32
C LEU A 111 -9.99 -1.75 -8.98
N THR A 112 -10.31 -0.78 -8.11
CA THR A 112 -11.69 -0.54 -7.66
C THR A 112 -12.62 -0.35 -8.85
N ARG A 113 -13.60 -1.25 -9.03
CA ARG A 113 -14.57 -1.26 -10.14
C ARG A 113 -13.96 -1.42 -11.53
N ALA A 114 -12.68 -1.81 -11.64
CA ALA A 114 -12.07 -2.17 -12.90
C ALA A 114 -12.73 -3.43 -13.48
N ASP A 115 -12.76 -3.53 -14.81
CA ASP A 115 -13.30 -4.69 -15.52
C ASP A 115 -12.16 -5.50 -16.13
N LEU A 116 -11.92 -6.69 -15.57
CA LEU A 116 -10.90 -7.66 -16.00
C LEU A 116 -11.51 -8.83 -16.81
N SER A 117 -12.74 -8.73 -17.27
CA SER A 117 -13.39 -9.79 -18.04
C SER A 117 -12.53 -10.20 -19.24
N TYR A 118 -12.22 -11.50 -19.34
CA TYR A 118 -11.37 -12.08 -20.40
C TYR A 118 -9.94 -11.54 -20.47
N ALA A 119 -9.45 -10.88 -19.42
CA ALA A 119 -8.04 -10.57 -19.32
C ALA A 119 -7.22 -11.87 -19.24
N VAL A 120 -6.06 -11.88 -19.89
CA VAL A 120 -5.13 -12.99 -19.90
C VAL A 120 -4.00 -12.69 -18.91
N MET A 121 -3.85 -13.56 -17.91
CA MET A 121 -2.86 -13.42 -16.84
C MET A 121 -1.88 -14.59 -16.79
N GLY A 122 -0.75 -14.36 -16.15
CA GLY A 122 0.26 -15.39 -15.90
C GLY A 122 1.60 -14.77 -15.58
N LEU A 123 2.26 -15.24 -14.51
CA LEU A 123 3.40 -14.54 -13.90
C LEU A 123 3.07 -13.10 -13.47
N THR A 124 1.77 -12.77 -13.38
CA THR A 124 1.28 -11.44 -13.00
C THR A 124 1.37 -11.30 -11.49
N ASN A 125 1.86 -10.16 -10.99
CA ASN A 125 1.96 -9.91 -9.56
C ASN A 125 0.78 -9.07 -9.06
N LEU A 126 -0.06 -9.64 -8.19
CA LEU A 126 -1.27 -9.03 -7.63
C LEU A 126 -1.11 -8.73 -6.12
N GLY A 127 0.12 -8.66 -5.60
CA GLY A 127 0.38 -8.41 -4.18
C GLY A 127 -0.17 -7.07 -3.69
N GLY A 128 -0.88 -7.06 -2.57
CA GLY A 128 -1.43 -5.86 -1.94
C GLY A 128 -2.56 -5.16 -2.70
N VAL A 129 -3.20 -5.85 -3.65
CA VAL A 129 -4.36 -5.36 -4.40
C VAL A 129 -5.65 -5.70 -3.64
N ASP A 130 -6.69 -4.88 -3.80
CA ASP A 130 -8.06 -5.21 -3.38
C ASP A 130 -8.85 -5.69 -4.60
N LEU A 131 -9.25 -6.96 -4.59
CA LEU A 131 -10.00 -7.60 -5.67
C LEU A 131 -11.51 -7.62 -5.41
N SER A 132 -11.99 -7.05 -4.30
CA SER A 132 -13.40 -7.10 -3.87
C SER A 132 -14.40 -6.52 -4.87
N ALA A 133 -14.03 -5.41 -5.50
CA ALA A 133 -14.87 -4.67 -6.42
C ALA A 133 -14.49 -4.88 -7.89
N VAL A 134 -13.61 -5.83 -8.19
CA VAL A 134 -13.17 -6.13 -9.56
C VAL A 134 -14.24 -6.95 -10.27
N LYS A 135 -14.53 -6.58 -11.52
CA LYS A 135 -15.50 -7.29 -12.35
C LYS A 135 -14.80 -8.33 -13.23
N GLY A 136 -15.46 -9.47 -13.43
CA GLY A 136 -15.03 -10.50 -14.39
C GLY A 136 -13.84 -11.34 -13.92
N LEU A 137 -13.58 -11.43 -12.60
CA LEU A 137 -12.52 -12.29 -12.06
C LEU A 137 -12.69 -13.77 -12.43
N ASP A 138 -13.94 -14.24 -12.49
CA ASP A 138 -14.33 -15.59 -12.93
C ASP A 138 -14.09 -15.84 -14.43
N LEU A 139 -13.92 -14.77 -15.20
CA LEU A 139 -13.68 -14.79 -16.64
C LEU A 139 -12.21 -14.57 -17.00
N VAL A 140 -11.31 -14.41 -16.02
CA VAL A 140 -9.88 -14.26 -16.26
C VAL A 140 -9.28 -15.57 -16.74
N ASP A 141 -8.49 -15.52 -17.81
CA ASP A 141 -7.80 -16.66 -18.38
C ASP A 141 -6.35 -16.69 -17.88
N HIS A 142 -6.03 -17.64 -16.99
CA HIS A 142 -4.67 -17.84 -16.51
C HIS A 142 -3.91 -18.81 -17.41
N ARG A 143 -2.87 -18.30 -18.10
CA ARG A 143 -1.94 -19.11 -18.91
C ARG A 143 -0.76 -19.64 -18.12
N TRP A 144 -0.47 -19.02 -16.96
CA TRP A 144 0.56 -19.42 -16.01
C TRP A 144 0.13 -19.05 -14.58
N PRO A 145 0.73 -19.65 -13.53
CA PRO A 145 0.52 -19.23 -12.16
C PRO A 145 0.83 -17.75 -11.96
N SER A 146 0.11 -17.10 -11.05
CA SER A 146 0.26 -15.68 -10.72
C SER A 146 0.56 -15.51 -9.24
N ILE A 147 1.14 -14.37 -8.85
CA ILE A 147 1.49 -14.11 -7.45
C ILE A 147 0.31 -13.42 -6.77
N ILE A 148 -0.32 -14.11 -5.83
CA ILE A 148 -1.35 -13.55 -4.94
C ILE A 148 -0.76 -13.48 -3.53
N GLY A 149 -0.66 -12.26 -3.00
CA GLY A 149 -0.15 -12.04 -1.65
C GLY A 149 -1.19 -12.39 -0.58
N ILE A 150 -0.73 -12.80 0.61
CA ILE A 150 -1.62 -12.97 1.77
C ILE A 150 -2.34 -11.66 2.12
N ASP A 151 -1.71 -10.51 1.87
CA ASP A 151 -2.30 -9.19 2.03
C ASP A 151 -3.42 -8.92 1.01
N THR A 152 -3.30 -9.40 -0.23
CA THR A 152 -4.38 -9.37 -1.23
C THR A 152 -5.59 -10.17 -0.77
N ILE A 153 -5.36 -11.38 -0.23
CA ILE A 153 -6.42 -12.23 0.33
C ILE A 153 -7.18 -11.50 1.44
N TYR A 154 -6.45 -10.97 2.43
CA TYR A 154 -7.07 -10.25 3.55
C TYR A 154 -7.76 -8.95 3.16
N ARG A 155 -7.20 -8.19 2.20
CA ARG A 155 -7.79 -6.92 1.74
C ARG A 155 -9.09 -7.13 1.00
N SER A 156 -9.15 -8.16 0.18
CA SER A 156 -10.29 -8.36 -0.70
C SER A 156 -11.55 -8.76 0.08
N GLN A 157 -11.45 -9.44 1.23
CA GLN A 157 -12.60 -9.82 2.09
C GLN A 157 -13.80 -10.44 1.33
N VAL A 158 -13.60 -10.91 0.10
CA VAL A 158 -14.65 -11.40 -0.81
C VAL A 158 -14.43 -12.87 -1.09
N HIS A 159 -15.52 -13.54 -1.42
CA HIS A 159 -15.46 -14.90 -1.92
C HIS A 159 -14.79 -14.85 -3.31
N PHE A 160 -13.49 -15.14 -3.35
CA PHE A 160 -12.76 -15.29 -4.61
C PHE A 160 -13.44 -16.35 -5.47
N PRO A 161 -13.56 -16.14 -6.80
CA PRO A 161 -13.94 -17.25 -7.68
C PRO A 161 -12.90 -18.37 -7.55
N VAL A 162 -13.34 -19.58 -7.23
CA VAL A 162 -12.45 -20.76 -7.08
C VAL A 162 -11.58 -20.94 -8.32
N ALA A 163 -12.18 -20.79 -9.51
CA ALA A 163 -11.48 -20.88 -10.79
C ALA A 163 -10.33 -19.86 -10.94
N PHE A 164 -10.50 -18.65 -10.40
CA PHE A 164 -9.45 -17.63 -10.42
C PHE A 164 -8.25 -18.03 -9.55
N LEU A 165 -8.50 -18.50 -8.32
CA LEU A 165 -7.44 -18.96 -7.43
C LEU A 165 -6.73 -20.21 -7.97
N GLN A 166 -7.48 -21.18 -8.50
CA GLN A 166 -6.92 -22.36 -9.16
C GLN A 166 -6.06 -21.98 -10.37
N GLY A 167 -6.56 -21.08 -11.23
CA GLY A 167 -5.82 -20.55 -12.39
C GLY A 167 -4.53 -19.84 -11.98
N ALA A 168 -4.56 -19.10 -10.87
CA ALA A 168 -3.37 -18.47 -10.29
C ALA A 168 -2.38 -19.48 -9.66
N GLY A 169 -2.74 -20.76 -9.55
CA GLY A 169 -1.90 -21.83 -9.01
C GLY A 169 -2.04 -22.05 -7.50
N VAL A 170 -3.11 -21.56 -6.88
CA VAL A 170 -3.40 -21.78 -5.46
C VAL A 170 -3.93 -23.22 -5.27
N PRO A 171 -3.35 -24.03 -4.37
CA PRO A 171 -3.85 -25.38 -4.10
C PRO A 171 -5.26 -25.38 -3.47
N ASP A 172 -6.10 -26.36 -3.79
CA ASP A 172 -7.47 -26.47 -3.28
C ASP A 172 -7.55 -26.43 -1.74
N THR A 173 -6.60 -27.06 -1.05
CA THR A 173 -6.52 -27.04 0.43
C THR A 173 -6.34 -25.63 0.99
N LEU A 174 -5.63 -24.77 0.28
CA LEU A 174 -5.45 -23.37 0.65
C LEU A 174 -6.66 -22.53 0.23
N ILE A 175 -7.34 -22.86 -0.86
CA ILE A 175 -8.59 -22.22 -1.28
C ILE A 175 -9.67 -22.44 -0.21
N ASP A 176 -9.83 -23.68 0.28
CA ASP A 176 -10.75 -24.00 1.36
C ASP A 176 -10.43 -23.18 2.62
N PHE A 177 -9.15 -23.07 2.98
CA PHE A 177 -8.71 -22.24 4.10
C PHE A 177 -9.03 -20.76 3.87
N ILE A 178 -8.76 -20.21 2.69
CA ILE A 178 -9.06 -18.82 2.34
C ILE A 178 -10.56 -18.52 2.50
N HIS A 179 -11.44 -19.43 2.08
CA HIS A 179 -12.88 -19.24 2.23
C HIS A 179 -13.37 -19.35 3.67
N THR A 180 -12.69 -20.13 4.52
CA THR A 180 -13.01 -20.20 5.96
C THR A 180 -12.49 -19.01 6.75
N LEU A 181 -11.43 -18.32 6.29
CA LEU A 181 -10.91 -17.12 6.94
C LEU A 181 -11.96 -16.00 7.09
N HIS A 182 -12.97 -15.94 6.22
CA HIS A 182 -14.03 -14.94 6.33
C HIS A 182 -14.82 -15.03 7.64
N ASN A 183 -14.86 -16.21 8.27
CA ASN A 183 -15.57 -16.41 9.52
C ASN A 183 -14.72 -16.03 10.75
N HIS A 184 -13.46 -15.63 10.54
CA HIS A 184 -12.57 -15.14 11.58
C HIS A 184 -12.29 -13.66 11.35
N PRO A 185 -13.07 -12.74 11.96
CA PRO A 185 -12.79 -11.32 11.84
C PRO A 185 -11.37 -11.04 12.33
N ILE A 186 -10.64 -10.22 11.59
CA ILE A 186 -9.35 -9.69 12.05
C ILE A 186 -9.61 -9.06 13.42
N GLN A 187 -9.03 -9.60 14.49
CA GLN A 187 -9.27 -9.13 15.85
C GLN A 187 -8.48 -7.85 16.19
N TYR A 188 -7.31 -7.70 15.56
CA TYR A 188 -6.41 -6.57 15.75
C TYR A 188 -5.90 -6.05 14.41
N HIS A 189 -5.88 -4.73 14.30
CA HIS A 189 -5.24 -4.07 13.18
C HIS A 189 -3.75 -4.35 13.14
N SER A 190 -3.18 -4.29 11.93
CA SER A 190 -1.75 -4.46 11.75
C SER A 190 -0.99 -3.22 12.31
N LEU A 191 0.10 -3.43 13.05
CA LEU A 191 0.75 -2.41 13.86
C LEU A 191 2.21 -2.21 13.45
N PHE A 192 2.66 -0.96 13.31
CA PHE A 192 4.09 -0.64 13.30
C PHE A 192 4.51 -0.04 14.64
N ILE A 193 5.64 -0.44 15.21
CA ILE A 193 6.21 0.15 16.43
C ILE A 193 7.34 1.09 16.03
N SER A 194 7.12 2.39 16.23
CA SER A 194 8.13 3.44 16.06
C SER A 194 8.74 3.79 17.41
N TYR A 195 10.08 3.75 17.48
CA TYR A 195 10.85 3.94 18.70
C TYR A 195 12.29 4.37 18.39
N SER A 196 12.98 4.96 19.37
CA SER A 196 14.43 5.16 19.30
C SER A 196 15.19 3.89 19.66
N SER A 197 16.33 3.62 19.03
CA SER A 197 17.25 2.52 19.38
C SER A 197 17.67 2.47 20.84
N LYS A 198 17.52 3.57 21.59
CA LYS A 198 17.76 3.61 23.04
C LYS A 198 16.66 2.95 23.86
N ASP A 199 15.47 2.77 23.29
CA ASP A 199 14.29 2.15 23.93
C ASP A 199 14.09 0.69 23.51
N ASP A 200 15.12 0.06 22.93
CA ASP A 200 15.06 -1.24 22.27
C ASP A 200 14.54 -2.36 23.16
N MET A 201 14.87 -2.31 24.45
CA MET A 201 14.46 -3.34 25.40
C MET A 201 12.94 -3.37 25.62
N LEU A 202 12.29 -2.20 25.72
CA LEU A 202 10.82 -2.15 25.83
C LEU A 202 10.17 -2.45 24.47
N ALA A 203 10.74 -1.97 23.37
CA ALA A 203 10.22 -2.22 22.03
C ALA A 203 10.15 -3.72 21.71
N HIS A 204 11.22 -4.47 21.98
CA HIS A 204 11.26 -5.92 21.80
C HIS A 204 10.30 -6.66 22.72
N ARG A 205 10.15 -6.21 23.98
CA ARG A 205 9.18 -6.78 24.92
C ARG A 205 7.75 -6.58 24.43
N LEU A 206 7.38 -5.35 24.06
CA LEU A 206 6.07 -5.04 23.51
C LEU A 206 5.80 -5.84 22.23
N TYR A 207 6.78 -5.94 21.34
CA TYR A 207 6.67 -6.75 20.13
C TYR A 207 6.37 -8.22 20.45
N ALA A 208 7.12 -8.84 21.36
CA ALA A 208 6.92 -10.24 21.74
C ALA A 208 5.53 -10.46 22.34
N ASP A 209 5.13 -9.61 23.29
CA ASP A 209 3.85 -9.73 23.97
C ASP A 209 2.68 -9.48 22.99
N LEU A 210 2.81 -8.52 22.07
CA LEU A 210 1.82 -8.25 21.02
C LEU A 210 1.65 -9.45 20.07
N GLN A 211 2.76 -10.07 19.63
CA GLN A 211 2.74 -11.26 18.79
C GLN A 211 2.08 -12.45 19.50
N GLU A 212 2.37 -12.66 20.79
CA GLU A 212 1.74 -13.71 21.59
C GLU A 212 0.22 -13.52 21.69
N HIS A 213 -0.26 -12.28 21.68
CA HIS A 213 -1.68 -11.93 21.68
C HIS A 213 -2.31 -11.86 20.27
N GLY A 214 -1.59 -12.29 19.23
CA GLY A 214 -2.08 -12.34 17.85
C GLY A 214 -2.12 -10.99 17.14
N VAL A 215 -1.50 -9.95 17.71
CA VAL A 215 -1.37 -8.65 17.04
C VAL A 215 -0.26 -8.75 16.00
N ARG A 216 -0.63 -8.59 14.73
CA ARG A 216 0.32 -8.51 13.63
C ARG A 216 1.12 -7.22 13.73
N CYS A 217 2.30 -7.28 14.34
CA CYS A 217 3.14 -6.11 14.56
C CYS A 217 4.53 -6.27 13.94
N TRP A 218 5.14 -5.15 13.57
CA TRP A 218 6.50 -5.07 13.05
C TRP A 218 7.19 -3.83 13.64
N PHE A 219 8.51 -3.85 13.64
CA PHE A 219 9.34 -2.70 13.93
C PHE A 219 10.57 -2.75 13.04
N ALA A 220 11.22 -1.61 12.82
CA ALA A 220 12.50 -1.53 12.13
C ALA A 220 13.55 -1.02 13.13
N PRO A 221 14.62 -1.79 13.42
CA PRO A 221 15.73 -1.28 14.22
C PRO A 221 16.36 -0.07 13.52
N GLU A 222 16.70 0.99 14.27
CA GLU A 222 17.36 2.16 13.68
C GLU A 222 18.69 1.80 12.98
N ASP A 223 19.35 0.72 13.39
CA ASP A 223 20.62 0.27 12.80
C ASP A 223 20.48 -0.40 11.42
N MET A 224 19.25 -0.73 10.97
CA MET A 224 19.00 -1.21 9.60
C MET A 224 19.01 -0.08 8.55
N LYS A 225 19.23 1.18 8.96
CA LYS A 225 19.25 2.39 8.11
C LYS A 225 20.52 2.52 7.25
N ILE A 226 21.03 1.43 6.67
CA ILE A 226 22.17 1.47 5.73
C ILE A 226 21.64 1.56 4.29
N GLY A 227 21.45 2.79 3.80
CA GLY A 227 21.26 3.14 2.38
C GLY A 227 19.83 3.55 1.95
N ASP A 228 19.75 4.52 1.03
CA ASP A 228 18.50 5.15 0.55
C ASP A 228 17.46 4.17 -0.01
N LYS A 229 17.89 3.05 -0.61
CA LYS A 229 16.98 2.03 -1.17
C LYS A 229 16.28 1.17 -0.12
N ILE A 230 16.88 0.98 1.06
CA ILE A 230 16.24 0.27 2.18
C ILE A 230 15.33 1.22 2.95
N ARG A 231 15.74 2.48 3.09
CA ARG A 231 14.95 3.56 3.71
C ARG A 231 13.58 3.75 3.03
N ALA A 232 13.55 3.88 1.70
CA ALA A 232 12.30 3.96 0.96
C ALA A 232 11.40 2.72 1.13
N ARG A 233 11.99 1.51 1.25
CA ARG A 233 11.22 0.27 1.50
C ARG A 233 10.62 0.22 2.92
N ILE A 234 11.29 0.82 3.89
CA ILE A 234 10.83 0.94 5.28
C ILE A 234 9.72 1.99 5.36
N ASP A 235 9.90 3.17 4.78
CA ASP A 235 8.83 4.19 4.72
C ASP A 235 7.57 3.60 4.08
N GLU A 236 7.73 2.84 2.99
CA GLU A 236 6.63 2.08 2.38
C GLU A 236 6.05 0.96 3.25
N ALA A 237 6.82 0.38 4.17
CA ALA A 237 6.39 -0.67 5.12
C ALA A 237 5.67 -0.08 6.34
N ILE A 238 5.92 1.18 6.65
CA ILE A 238 5.29 1.93 7.76
C ILE A 238 3.96 2.52 7.31
N HIS A 239 3.91 3.07 6.09
CA HIS A 239 2.66 3.45 5.43
C HIS A 239 1.69 2.27 5.22
N ARG A 240 2.22 1.04 5.18
CA ARG A 240 1.48 -0.22 4.99
C ARG A 240 0.62 -0.64 6.16
N GLN A 241 0.99 -0.27 7.39
CA GLN A 241 0.29 -0.77 8.58
C GLN A 241 -0.98 0.03 8.86
N ASP A 242 -1.96 -0.64 9.44
CA ASP A 242 -3.23 -0.04 9.82
C ASP A 242 -3.04 1.00 10.93
N LYS A 243 -2.16 0.72 11.89
CA LYS A 243 -1.89 1.55 13.08
C LYS A 243 -0.39 1.73 13.32
N LEU A 244 -0.02 2.81 13.99
CA LEU A 244 1.34 3.17 14.40
C LEU A 244 1.39 3.33 15.94
N LEU A 245 2.10 2.44 16.63
CA LEU A 245 2.44 2.56 18.05
C LEU A 245 3.71 3.38 18.19
N LEU A 246 3.62 4.52 18.85
CA LEU A 246 4.73 5.45 19.01
C LEU A 246 5.26 5.40 20.45
N LEU A 247 6.50 4.95 20.62
CA LEU A 247 7.19 4.90 21.91
C LEU A 247 7.83 6.26 22.20
N LEU A 248 7.21 7.05 23.06
CA LEU A 248 7.62 8.39 23.42
C LEU A 248 8.57 8.38 24.63
N SER A 249 9.85 8.44 24.34
CA SER A 249 10.94 8.73 25.28
C SER A 249 11.61 10.07 24.96
N GLU A 250 12.51 10.51 25.82
CA GLU A 250 13.41 11.63 25.55
C GLU A 250 14.18 11.46 24.23
N HIS A 251 14.64 10.25 23.94
CA HIS A 251 15.39 9.95 22.73
C HIS A 251 14.52 9.97 21.48
N SER A 252 13.30 9.44 21.57
CA SER A 252 12.36 9.45 20.45
C SER A 252 11.87 10.87 20.15
N ILE A 253 11.70 11.73 21.17
CA ILE A 253 11.32 13.13 20.97
C ILE A 253 12.41 13.95 20.29
N ALA A 254 13.68 13.63 20.55
CA ALA A 254 14.83 14.29 19.93
C ALA A 254 15.14 13.78 18.50
N SER A 255 14.44 12.75 18.02
CA SER A 255 14.70 12.14 16.72
C SER A 255 13.87 12.80 15.61
N SER A 256 14.53 13.46 14.66
CA SER A 256 13.87 14.08 13.50
C SER A 256 13.13 13.05 12.64
N TRP A 257 13.60 11.80 12.63
CA TRP A 257 12.93 10.73 11.91
C TRP A 257 11.59 10.35 12.56
N VAL A 258 11.55 10.29 13.89
CA VAL A 258 10.28 10.02 14.61
C VAL A 258 9.29 11.15 14.36
N GLU A 259 9.76 12.39 14.28
CA GLU A 259 8.94 13.55 13.90
C GLU A 259 8.34 13.37 12.48
N ASP A 260 9.16 13.06 11.47
CA ASP A 260 8.70 12.81 10.09
C ASP A 260 7.62 11.72 10.03
N GLU A 261 7.78 10.63 10.80
CA GLU A 261 6.80 9.54 10.84
C GLU A 261 5.46 9.93 11.46
N VAL A 262 5.52 10.72 12.54
CA VAL A 262 4.32 11.24 13.20
C VAL A 262 3.57 12.16 12.26
N GLU A 263 4.26 13.02 11.53
CA GLU A 263 3.64 13.91 10.55
C GLU A 263 2.96 13.12 9.43
N ALA A 264 3.65 12.12 8.85
CA ALA A 264 3.09 11.24 7.82
C ALA A 264 1.86 10.46 8.33
N ALA A 265 1.88 9.99 9.57
CA ALA A 265 0.74 9.31 10.19
C ALA A 265 -0.46 10.26 10.36
N LEU A 266 -0.24 11.50 10.84
CA LEU A 266 -1.30 12.49 11.00
C LEU A 266 -1.94 12.89 9.65
N GLU A 267 -1.14 13.00 8.58
CA GLU A 267 -1.66 13.22 7.22
C GLU A 267 -2.50 12.04 6.71
N LYS A 268 -2.08 10.81 7.02
CA LYS A 268 -2.85 9.60 6.70
C LYS A 268 -4.20 9.58 7.43
N GLU A 269 -4.23 9.91 8.71
CA GLU A 269 -5.48 10.00 9.48
C GLU A 269 -6.43 11.06 8.89
N HIS A 270 -5.90 12.22 8.49
CA HIS A 270 -6.70 13.27 7.86
C HIS A 270 -7.32 12.80 6.53
N ARG A 271 -6.56 12.10 5.70
CA ARG A 271 -7.05 11.54 4.42
C ARG A 271 -8.07 10.41 4.61
N GLN A 272 -7.85 9.54 5.60
CA GLN A 272 -8.65 8.32 5.80
C GLN A 272 -9.79 8.50 6.80
N GLN A 273 -9.87 9.64 7.50
CA GLN A 273 -10.86 9.92 8.55
C GLN A 273 -10.91 8.81 9.62
N ARG A 274 -9.75 8.25 9.95
CA ARG A 274 -9.59 7.13 10.88
C ARG A 274 -8.36 7.36 11.74
N GLU A 275 -8.44 7.03 13.02
CA GLU A 275 -7.28 7.07 13.93
C GLU A 275 -6.30 5.95 13.56
N VAL A 276 -5.02 6.30 13.49
CA VAL A 276 -3.90 5.43 13.11
C VAL A 276 -2.83 5.47 14.20
N LEU A 277 -2.65 6.60 14.89
CA LEU A 277 -1.54 6.83 15.81
C LEU A 277 -1.90 6.54 17.28
N PHE A 278 -1.14 5.66 17.93
CA PHE A 278 -1.27 5.30 19.35
C PHE A 278 0.02 5.66 20.10
N PRO A 279 0.09 6.85 20.73
CA PRO A 279 1.25 7.24 21.50
C PRO A 279 1.28 6.56 22.88
N VAL A 280 2.43 6.03 23.27
CA VAL A 280 2.70 5.54 24.64
C VAL A 280 3.98 6.18 25.17
N ARG A 281 3.94 6.70 26.40
CA ARG A 281 5.08 7.38 27.02
C ARG A 281 5.90 6.43 27.89
N LEU A 282 7.21 6.48 27.73
CA LEU A 282 8.20 5.80 28.57
C LEU A 282 8.70 6.68 29.72
N ASP A 283 8.61 8.00 29.57
CA ASP A 283 9.03 8.98 30.55
C ASP A 283 8.08 10.21 30.57
N GLU A 284 8.49 11.26 31.28
CA GLU A 284 7.75 12.51 31.38
C GLU A 284 8.13 13.53 30.30
N GLN A 285 9.08 13.23 29.41
CA GLN A 285 9.63 14.22 28.48
C GLN A 285 8.56 14.73 27.51
N VAL A 286 7.66 13.85 27.02
CA VAL A 286 6.54 14.28 26.18
C VAL A 286 5.66 15.31 26.90
N MET A 287 5.52 15.19 28.22
CA MET A 287 4.69 16.07 29.05
C MET A 287 5.32 17.44 29.27
N GLN A 288 6.63 17.58 29.07
CA GLN A 288 7.40 18.78 29.40
C GLN A 288 7.98 19.49 28.17
N THR A 289 8.20 18.78 27.06
CA THR A 289 8.86 19.33 25.86
C THR A 289 8.10 20.50 25.22
N GLY A 290 8.85 21.41 24.60
CA GLY A 290 8.34 22.50 23.77
C GLY A 290 8.13 22.13 22.30
N ALA A 291 8.48 20.90 21.88
CA ALA A 291 8.34 20.46 20.50
C ALA A 291 6.88 20.54 20.02
N ALA A 292 6.65 21.20 18.87
CA ALA A 292 5.32 21.52 18.38
C ALA A 292 4.48 20.27 18.09
N TRP A 293 5.08 19.24 17.49
CA TRP A 293 4.41 17.98 17.19
C TRP A 293 4.02 17.21 18.47
N ALA A 294 4.92 17.14 19.48
CA ALA A 294 4.63 16.51 20.76
C ALA A 294 3.56 17.27 21.56
N ALA A 295 3.56 18.61 21.47
CA ALA A 295 2.49 19.45 22.02
C ALA A 295 1.14 19.19 21.34
N LYS A 296 1.12 18.96 20.02
CA LYS A 296 -0.08 18.57 19.29
C LYS A 296 -0.60 17.21 19.79
N LEU A 297 0.26 16.19 19.89
CA LEU A 297 -0.11 14.87 20.40
C LEU A 297 -0.76 14.93 21.79
N ARG A 298 -0.16 15.66 22.73
CA ARG A 298 -0.74 15.85 24.08
C ARG A 298 -2.15 16.43 24.08
N ARG A 299 -2.46 17.33 23.13
CA ARG A 299 -3.77 17.98 23.03
C ARG A 299 -4.79 17.13 22.29
N THR A 300 -4.35 16.29 21.36
CA THR A 300 -5.24 15.60 20.42
C THR A 300 -5.36 14.10 20.65
N ARG A 301 -4.50 13.48 21.47
CA ARG A 301 -4.44 12.03 21.66
C ARG A 301 -4.42 11.65 23.12
N HIS A 302 -4.98 10.49 23.42
CA HIS A 302 -4.74 9.80 24.68
C HIS A 302 -3.36 9.15 24.62
N ILE A 303 -2.46 9.50 25.56
CA ILE A 303 -1.12 8.92 25.64
C ILE A 303 -1.15 7.80 26.69
N GLY A 304 -0.87 6.56 26.27
CA GLY A 304 -0.73 5.42 27.16
C GLY A 304 0.46 5.58 28.10
N ASP A 305 0.33 5.19 29.36
CA ASP A 305 1.37 5.35 30.37
C ASP A 305 2.16 4.05 30.58
N PHE A 306 3.39 4.02 30.09
CA PHE A 306 4.33 2.92 30.28
C PHE A 306 5.52 3.32 31.16
N THR A 307 5.48 4.46 31.86
CA THR A 307 6.61 4.94 32.70
C THR A 307 7.09 3.94 33.76
N ARG A 308 6.22 3.02 34.19
CA ARG A 308 6.51 1.95 35.16
C ARG A 308 6.58 0.56 34.53
N TRP A 309 6.99 0.45 33.26
CA TRP A 309 7.02 -0.82 32.52
C TRP A 309 7.94 -1.90 33.14
N MET A 310 8.88 -1.51 34.01
CA MET A 310 9.71 -2.46 34.77
C MET A 310 8.96 -3.15 35.93
N ASP A 311 7.85 -2.57 36.42
CA ASP A 311 6.96 -3.23 37.37
C ASP A 311 5.99 -4.14 36.60
N PRO A 312 6.01 -5.47 36.81
CA PRO A 312 5.16 -6.41 36.09
C PRO A 312 3.66 -6.09 36.16
N GLN A 313 3.16 -5.63 37.32
CA GLN A 313 1.73 -5.32 37.48
C GLN A 313 1.34 -3.99 36.82
N ALA A 314 2.24 -3.01 36.83
CA ALA A 314 2.01 -1.75 36.13
C ALA A 314 2.05 -1.97 34.61
N TYR A 315 3.04 -2.73 34.13
CA TYR A 315 3.16 -3.10 32.72
C TYR A 315 1.92 -3.84 32.22
N GLN A 316 1.49 -4.90 32.90
CA GLN A 316 0.34 -5.69 32.47
C GLN A 316 -0.92 -4.84 32.34
N ARG A 317 -1.18 -3.94 33.30
CA ARG A 317 -2.32 -3.02 33.24
C ARG A 317 -2.24 -2.04 32.06
N ALA A 318 -1.04 -1.51 31.78
CA ALA A 318 -0.81 -0.63 30.64
C ALA A 318 -0.97 -1.37 29.31
N PHE A 319 -0.43 -2.59 29.23
CA PHE A 319 -0.49 -3.47 28.07
C PHE A 319 -1.92 -3.91 27.73
N GLU A 320 -2.72 -4.31 28.73
CA GLU A 320 -4.14 -4.66 28.51
C GLU A 320 -4.95 -3.47 28.01
N ARG A 321 -4.62 -2.25 28.44
CA ARG A 321 -5.24 -1.03 27.91
C ARG A 321 -4.85 -0.83 26.45
N LEU A 322 -3.56 -0.94 26.13
CA LEU A 322 -3.07 -0.86 24.76
C LEU A 322 -3.76 -1.89 23.86
N LEU A 323 -3.89 -3.14 24.29
CA LEU A 323 -4.61 -4.17 23.52
C LEU A 323 -6.07 -3.79 23.26
N ARG A 324 -6.77 -3.18 24.22
CA ARG A 324 -8.14 -2.69 24.01
C ARG A 324 -8.18 -1.59 22.96
N ASP A 325 -7.22 -0.66 23.00
CA ASP A 325 -7.13 0.47 22.06
C ASP A 325 -6.77 -0.01 20.63
N LEU A 326 -6.07 -1.15 20.50
CA LEU A 326 -5.66 -1.74 19.21
C LEU A 326 -6.69 -2.66 18.55
N LYS A 327 -7.80 -2.99 19.23
CA LYS A 327 -8.84 -3.84 18.64
C LYS A 327 -9.40 -3.21 17.36
N SER A 328 -9.66 -4.05 16.36
CA SER A 328 -10.42 -3.62 15.19
C SER A 328 -11.88 -3.38 15.60
N GLU A 329 -12.46 -2.27 15.14
CA GLU A 329 -13.90 -2.12 15.16
C GLU A 329 -14.48 -3.13 14.15
N SER A 330 -15.45 -3.95 14.58
CA SER A 330 -16.24 -4.74 13.63
C SER A 330 -16.94 -3.79 12.66
N PRO A 331 -17.01 -4.08 11.35
CA PRO A 331 -17.85 -3.29 10.45
C PRO A 331 -19.26 -3.25 11.03
N GLN A 332 -19.79 -2.06 11.29
CA GLN A 332 -21.22 -1.91 11.51
C GLN A 332 -21.90 -2.33 10.19
N ASN A 333 -22.65 -3.43 10.26
CA ASN A 333 -23.38 -4.05 9.14
C ASN A 333 -24.15 -3.06 8.27
#